data_AF-A0A8H7GXA3-F1
#
_entry.id   AF-A0A8H7GXA3-F1
#
_cell.length_a   1.000
_cell.length_b   1.000
_cell.length_c   1.000
_cell.angle_alpha   90.00
_cell.angle_beta   90.00
_cell.angle_gamma   90.00
#
_symmetry.space_group_name_H-M   'P 1'
#
loop_
_entity.id
_entity.type
_entity.pdbx_description
1 polymer ?
#
loop_
_entity_poly.entity_id
_entity_poly.type
_entity_poly.pdbx_seq_one_letter_code
_entity_poly.pdbx_strand_id
1 'polypeptide(L)'
;MSAKSKFLDKSNLLQCRIVLSLHAFTLDTPGFYHIQGDDLVKLYEIYFYKVNSVYPIVFEPEFWELHKRGRIPNIIKYAVILVAARDELSEVILARSFVNQDSFDVNNSRFLRELEMKIRQLLDFLPELGDTEKLARLITLLLLSLNFRANKIGNEQSSNDVGNSISYAYSLLIHHKFFHEQIMKVGALKKSIYLRHLWWVIFIFDRFNAMLNGKAMFIKRLDFNIQRPLDLPT
;
A
#
# COMPACT_ATOMS: atom_id res chain seq x y z
N MET A 1 -18.48 -29.30 19.81
CA MET A 1 -17.05 -28.95 20.01
C MET A 1 -16.78 -27.63 19.30
N SER A 2 -16.41 -26.61 20.08
CA SER A 2 -16.36 -25.20 19.67
C SER A 2 -15.10 -24.89 18.84
N ALA A 3 -15.29 -24.38 17.62
CA ALA A 3 -14.23 -23.83 16.77
C ALA A 3 -13.79 -22.43 17.22
N LYS A 4 -13.28 -22.31 18.46
CA LYS A 4 -12.75 -21.04 18.98
C LYS A 4 -11.37 -21.26 19.59
N SER A 5 -10.44 -20.36 19.23
CA SER A 5 -9.11 -20.13 19.81
C SER A 5 -7.87 -20.85 19.23
N LYS A 6 -7.82 -21.21 17.94
CA LYS A 6 -6.55 -21.67 17.32
C LYS A 6 -5.60 -20.54 16.88
N PHE A 7 -6.00 -19.27 16.97
CA PHE A 7 -5.25 -18.14 16.36
C PHE A 7 -4.55 -17.20 17.33
N LEU A 8 -4.73 -17.37 18.65
CA LEU A 8 -4.12 -16.49 19.65
C LEU A 8 -3.36 -17.33 20.67
N ASP A 9 -2.08 -17.56 20.39
CA ASP A 9 -1.15 -18.09 21.39
C ASP A 9 -0.83 -17.00 22.42
N LYS A 10 -0.44 -17.40 23.64
CA LYS A 10 -0.05 -16.47 24.73
C LYS A 10 1.07 -15.52 24.30
N SER A 11 1.91 -15.91 23.35
CA SER A 11 2.97 -15.07 22.78
C SER A 11 2.44 -13.83 22.05
N ASN A 12 1.33 -13.96 21.31
CA ASN A 12 0.85 -12.90 20.41
C ASN A 12 -0.19 -11.98 21.09
N LEU A 13 -0.64 -12.33 22.30
CA LEU A 13 -1.62 -11.54 23.06
C LEU A 13 -1.13 -10.13 23.40
N LEU A 14 0.18 -9.96 23.67
CA LEU A 14 0.76 -8.65 23.96
C LEU A 14 0.75 -7.75 22.70
N GLN A 15 1.18 -8.29 21.56
CA GLN A 15 1.12 -7.59 20.27
C GLN A 15 -0.33 -7.26 19.89
N CYS A 16 -1.28 -8.19 20.08
CA CYS A 16 -2.71 -7.91 19.88
C CYS A 16 -3.20 -6.74 20.73
N ARG A 17 -2.84 -6.69 22.02
CA ARG A 17 -3.23 -5.59 22.92
C ARG A 17 -2.63 -4.26 22.47
N ILE A 18 -1.38 -4.25 22.03
CA ILE A 18 -0.73 -3.05 21.49
C ILE A 18 -1.45 -2.58 20.22
N VAL A 19 -1.67 -3.46 19.25
CA VAL A 19 -2.37 -3.17 17.99
C VAL A 19 -3.80 -2.66 18.24
N LEU A 20 -4.54 -3.26 19.19
CA LEU A 20 -5.87 -2.79 19.57
C LEU A 20 -5.84 -1.42 20.28
N SER A 21 -4.86 -1.18 21.16
CA SER A 21 -4.70 0.10 21.85
C SER A 21 -4.38 1.27 20.90
N LEU A 22 -3.83 0.97 19.73
CA LEU A 22 -3.54 1.94 18.68
C LEU A 22 -4.69 2.09 17.67
N HIS A 23 -5.85 1.50 17.96
CA HIS A 23 -7.00 1.48 17.07
C HIS A 23 -6.64 0.97 15.67
N ALA A 24 -5.67 0.04 15.56
CA ALA A 24 -5.02 -0.29 14.29
C ALA A 24 -5.98 -0.76 13.19
N PHE A 25 -7.12 -1.37 13.56
CA PHE A 25 -8.09 -1.91 12.61
C PHE A 25 -9.20 -0.95 12.21
N THR A 26 -9.25 0.25 12.78
CA THR A 26 -10.14 1.33 12.33
C THR A 26 -9.32 2.41 11.66
N LEU A 27 -9.87 3.18 10.73
CA LEU A 27 -9.13 4.34 10.23
C LEU A 27 -9.08 5.39 11.33
N ASP A 28 -10.23 5.67 11.94
CA ASP A 28 -10.42 6.70 12.95
C ASP A 28 -9.57 6.49 14.21
N THR A 29 -9.14 7.61 14.78
CA THR A 29 -8.53 7.71 16.11
C THR A 29 -9.46 8.56 16.98
N PRO A 30 -10.12 7.99 18.00
CA PRO A 30 -11.04 8.71 18.87
C PRO A 30 -10.41 9.98 19.46
N GLY A 31 -11.12 11.10 19.36
CA GLY A 31 -10.67 12.39 19.87
C GLY A 31 -9.60 13.09 19.02
N PHE A 32 -9.24 12.57 17.84
CA PHE A 32 -8.26 13.20 16.98
C PHE A 32 -8.77 13.39 15.53
N TYR A 33 -9.21 12.33 14.86
CA TYR A 33 -9.84 12.43 13.54
C TYR A 33 -10.91 11.37 13.30
N HIS A 34 -11.92 11.75 12.53
CA HIS A 34 -12.97 10.87 12.05
C HIS A 34 -13.26 11.16 10.57
N ILE A 35 -13.00 10.19 9.69
CA ILE A 35 -13.16 10.37 8.25
C ILE A 35 -14.46 9.70 7.80
N GLN A 36 -15.38 10.51 7.28
CA GLN A 36 -16.69 10.03 6.80
C GLN A 36 -16.55 9.17 5.54
N GLY A 37 -17.53 8.30 5.30
CA GLY A 37 -17.56 7.42 4.13
C GLY A 37 -17.40 8.17 2.80
N ASP A 38 -18.10 9.28 2.62
CA ASP A 38 -18.03 10.09 1.41
C ASP A 38 -16.66 10.76 1.21
N ASP A 39 -16.04 11.18 2.32
CA ASP A 39 -14.70 11.77 2.30
C ASP A 39 -13.63 10.71 1.97
N LEU A 40 -13.82 9.46 2.40
CA LEU A 40 -12.95 8.35 1.99
C LEU A 40 -12.97 8.12 0.48
N VAL A 41 -14.15 8.15 -0.13
CA VAL A 41 -14.29 7.96 -1.59
C VAL A 41 -13.53 9.05 -2.33
N LYS A 42 -13.67 10.31 -1.93
CA LYS A 42 -12.94 11.42 -2.54
C LYS A 42 -11.42 11.29 -2.40
N LEU A 43 -10.94 10.81 -1.25
CA LEU A 43 -9.51 10.54 -1.05
C LEU A 43 -9.02 9.42 -1.98
N TYR A 44 -9.82 8.37 -2.21
CA TYR A 44 -9.49 7.35 -3.21
C TYR A 44 -9.45 7.93 -4.62
N GLU A 45 -10.43 8.75 -4.99
CA GLU A 45 -10.47 9.41 -6.29
C GLU A 45 -9.23 10.28 -6.53
N ILE A 46 -8.78 11.04 -5.52
CA ILE A 46 -7.54 11.82 -5.59
C ILE A 46 -6.34 10.90 -5.88
N TYR A 47 -6.21 9.79 -5.14
CA TYR A 47 -5.12 8.83 -5.37
C TYR A 47 -5.16 8.24 -6.78
N PHE A 48 -6.32 7.77 -7.24
CA PHE A 48 -6.44 7.17 -8.57
C PHE A 48 -6.16 8.18 -9.68
N TYR A 49 -6.66 9.40 -9.52
CA TYR A 49 -6.48 10.48 -10.49
C TYR A 49 -5.03 10.99 -10.59
N LYS A 50 -4.36 11.20 -9.44
CA LYS A 50 -3.02 11.84 -9.40
C LYS A 50 -1.87 10.86 -9.44
N VAL A 51 -1.99 9.74 -8.73
CA VAL A 51 -0.86 8.83 -8.50
C VAL A 51 -1.01 7.57 -9.32
N ASN A 52 -2.16 6.89 -9.24
CA ASN A 52 -2.34 5.61 -9.94
C ASN A 52 -2.39 5.76 -11.47
N SER A 53 -2.80 6.93 -11.96
CA SER A 53 -2.78 7.30 -13.38
C SER A 53 -1.37 7.36 -13.98
N VAL A 54 -0.37 7.71 -13.16
CA VAL A 54 1.05 7.77 -13.55
C VAL A 54 1.76 6.45 -13.22
N TYR A 55 1.53 5.96 -12.00
CA TYR A 55 2.12 4.72 -11.48
C TYR A 55 0.99 3.76 -11.08
N PRO A 56 0.56 2.84 -11.97
CA PRO A 56 -0.55 1.93 -11.71
C PRO A 56 -0.18 0.85 -10.68
N ILE A 57 -0.08 1.26 -9.42
CA ILE A 57 0.30 0.42 -8.27
C ILE A 57 -0.89 -0.42 -7.82
N VAL A 58 -2.09 0.15 -7.80
CA VAL A 58 -3.33 -0.52 -7.38
C VAL A 58 -4.19 -0.83 -8.60
N PHE A 59 -4.75 -2.04 -8.64
CA PHE A 59 -5.67 -2.42 -9.71
C PHE A 59 -7.05 -1.81 -9.47
N GLU A 60 -7.27 -0.63 -10.05
CA GLU A 60 -8.43 0.22 -9.78
C GLU A 60 -9.80 -0.46 -9.96
N PRO A 61 -10.08 -1.22 -11.05
CA PRO A 61 -11.38 -1.87 -11.20
C PRO A 61 -11.70 -2.86 -10.07
N GLU A 62 -10.68 -3.59 -9.60
CA GLU A 62 -10.84 -4.52 -8.48
C GLU A 62 -10.96 -3.77 -7.14
N PHE A 63 -10.23 -2.68 -6.97
CA PHE A 63 -10.32 -1.84 -5.77
C PHE A 63 -11.75 -1.32 -5.55
N TRP A 64 -12.37 -0.76 -6.60
CA TRP A 64 -13.74 -0.25 -6.50
C TRP A 64 -14.78 -1.36 -6.27
N GLU A 65 -14.56 -2.56 -6.82
CA GLU A 65 -15.43 -3.70 -6.54
C GLU A 65 -15.29 -4.20 -5.09
N LEU A 66 -14.06 -4.26 -4.58
CA LEU A 66 -13.80 -4.57 -3.17
C LEU A 66 -14.34 -3.49 -2.24
N HIS A 67 -14.33 -2.22 -2.66
CA HIS A 67 -14.91 -1.10 -1.92
C HIS A 67 -16.41 -1.31 -1.70
N LYS A 68 -17.16 -1.55 -2.78
CA LYS A 68 -18.61 -1.81 -2.73
C LYS A 68 -18.98 -2.97 -1.81
N ARG A 69 -18.10 -3.97 -1.70
CA ARG A 69 -18.28 -5.15 -0.86
C ARG A 69 -17.77 -4.97 0.57
N GLY A 70 -17.11 -3.86 0.89
CA GLY A 70 -16.46 -3.63 2.19
C GLY A 70 -15.30 -4.60 2.46
N ARG A 71 -14.59 -5.05 1.42
CA ARG A 71 -13.55 -6.10 1.49
C ARG A 71 -12.15 -5.64 1.08
N ILE A 72 -11.91 -4.33 1.01
CA ILE A 72 -10.55 -3.83 0.77
C ILE A 72 -9.68 -4.20 1.98
N PRO A 73 -8.50 -4.81 1.79
CA PRO A 73 -7.54 -4.98 2.87
C PRO A 73 -7.19 -3.64 3.53
N ASN A 74 -7.30 -3.57 4.85
CA ASN A 74 -7.10 -2.32 5.61
C ASN A 74 -5.74 -1.67 5.31
N ILE A 75 -4.68 -2.47 5.16
CA ILE A 75 -3.33 -1.98 4.83
C ILE A 75 -3.29 -1.22 3.49
N ILE A 76 -4.00 -1.70 2.47
CA ILE A 76 -4.08 -1.02 1.17
C ILE A 76 -4.92 0.25 1.33
N LYS A 77 -6.08 0.15 1.99
CA LYS A 77 -6.97 1.29 2.24
C LYS A 77 -6.20 2.44 2.90
N TYR A 78 -5.44 2.14 3.95
CA TYR A 78 -4.69 3.14 4.71
C TYR A 78 -3.52 3.70 3.91
N ALA A 79 -2.80 2.87 3.17
CA ALA A 79 -1.68 3.32 2.35
C ALA A 79 -2.15 4.24 1.20
N VAL A 80 -3.28 3.92 0.57
CA VAL A 80 -3.90 4.80 -0.44
C VAL A 80 -4.26 6.16 0.17
N ILE A 81 -4.89 6.16 1.35
CA ILE A 81 -5.26 7.41 2.05
C ILE A 81 -4.01 8.20 2.45
N LEU A 82 -2.97 7.53 2.96
CA LEU A 82 -1.71 8.17 3.34
C LEU A 82 -1.08 8.90 2.16
N VAL A 83 -1.11 8.30 0.96
CA VAL A 83 -0.58 8.93 -0.25
C VAL A 83 -1.49 10.08 -0.70
N ALA A 84 -2.81 9.90 -0.71
CA ALA A 84 -3.77 10.93 -1.09
C ALA A 84 -3.71 12.16 -0.17
N ALA A 85 -3.53 11.96 1.13
CA ALA A 85 -3.50 13.00 2.16
C ALA A 85 -2.32 13.99 2.05
N ARG A 86 -1.39 13.73 1.13
CA ARG A 86 -0.26 14.62 0.84
C ARG A 86 -0.54 15.55 -0.34
N ASP A 87 -1.60 15.29 -1.11
CA ASP A 87 -2.00 16.14 -2.22
C ASP A 87 -2.81 17.33 -1.68
N GLU A 88 -2.60 18.52 -2.24
CA GLU A 88 -3.28 19.76 -1.84
C GLU A 88 -4.81 19.64 -1.97
N LEU A 89 -5.31 18.84 -2.92
CA LEU A 89 -6.76 18.61 -3.08
C LEU A 89 -7.39 17.89 -1.88
N SER A 90 -6.59 17.21 -1.06
CA SER A 90 -7.06 16.50 0.14
C SER A 90 -7.31 17.43 1.33
N GLU A 91 -6.75 18.66 1.33
CA GLU A 91 -6.79 19.56 2.49
C GLU A 91 -8.22 19.89 2.92
N VAL A 92 -9.06 20.28 1.97
CA VAL A 92 -10.47 20.65 2.24
C VAL A 92 -11.28 19.47 2.80
N ILE A 93 -10.90 18.25 2.42
CA ILE A 93 -11.55 17.01 2.88
C ILE A 93 -11.09 16.68 4.29
N LEU A 94 -9.76 16.66 4.51
CA LEU A 94 -9.15 16.29 5.78
C LEU A 94 -9.39 17.33 6.88
N ALA A 95 -9.44 18.62 6.54
CA ALA A 95 -9.73 19.69 7.49
C ALA A 95 -11.10 19.49 8.19
N ARG A 96 -12.08 18.90 7.50
CA ARG A 96 -13.40 18.56 8.07
C ARG A 96 -13.36 17.35 8.98
N SER A 97 -12.34 16.50 8.81
CA SER A 97 -12.18 15.25 9.55
C SER A 97 -11.40 15.43 10.85
N PHE A 98 -10.63 16.51 10.97
CA PHE A 98 -9.87 16.83 12.18
C PHE A 98 -10.76 17.45 13.25
N VAL A 99 -10.63 16.94 14.48
CA VAL A 99 -11.44 17.38 15.63
C VAL A 99 -10.71 18.48 16.43
N ASN A 100 -9.38 18.54 16.33
CA ASN A 100 -8.55 19.50 17.06
C ASN A 100 -8.59 20.90 16.46
N GLN A 101 -8.45 21.92 17.32
CA GLN A 101 -8.39 23.33 16.94
C GLN A 101 -6.98 23.80 16.48
N ASP A 102 -6.00 22.89 16.44
CA ASP A 102 -4.66 23.19 15.92
C ASP A 102 -4.70 23.53 14.41
N SER A 103 -3.62 24.12 13.89
CA SER A 103 -3.51 24.41 12.46
C SER A 103 -3.58 23.12 11.62
N PHE A 104 -4.06 23.26 10.38
CA PHE A 104 -4.17 22.14 9.45
C PHE A 104 -2.82 21.42 9.28
N ASP A 105 -1.72 22.15 9.10
CA ASP A 105 -0.39 21.56 8.91
C ASP A 105 0.06 20.68 10.07
N VAL A 106 -0.24 21.11 11.31
CA VAL A 106 0.10 20.35 12.52
C VAL A 106 -0.74 19.08 12.60
N ASN A 107 -2.05 19.20 12.37
CA ASN A 107 -2.97 18.07 12.37
C ASN A 107 -2.66 17.07 11.26
N ASN A 108 -2.40 17.55 10.03
CA ASN A 108 -2.08 16.71 8.89
C ASN A 108 -0.73 16.00 9.08
N SER A 109 0.31 16.70 9.54
CA SER A 109 1.61 16.09 9.84
C SER A 109 1.48 14.97 10.88
N ARG A 110 0.65 15.19 11.91
CA ARG A 110 0.37 14.17 12.93
C ARG A 110 -0.48 13.02 12.38
N PHE A 111 -1.50 13.31 11.59
CA PHE A 111 -2.37 12.31 10.94
C PHE A 111 -1.56 11.37 10.05
N LEU A 112 -0.76 11.93 9.13
CA LEU A 112 0.15 11.16 8.29
C LEU A 112 1.02 10.29 9.19
N ARG A 113 1.60 10.85 10.26
CA ARG A 113 2.50 10.13 11.18
C ARG A 113 1.87 8.92 11.82
N GLU A 114 0.71 9.11 12.44
CA GLU A 114 -0.02 8.03 13.07
C GLU A 114 -0.47 6.98 12.06
N LEU A 115 -0.97 7.40 10.89
CA LEU A 115 -1.42 6.48 9.84
C LEU A 115 -0.29 5.61 9.29
N GLU A 116 0.90 6.17 9.05
CA GLU A 116 2.06 5.37 8.63
C GLU A 116 2.46 4.36 9.71
N MET A 117 2.57 4.78 10.98
CA MET A 117 2.91 3.86 12.07
C MET A 117 1.91 2.70 12.17
N LYS A 118 0.62 3.02 12.01
CA LYS A 118 -0.48 2.07 12.01
C LYS A 118 -0.36 1.04 10.89
N ILE A 119 -0.06 1.48 9.67
CA ILE A 119 0.16 0.57 8.52
C ILE A 119 1.35 -0.36 8.79
N ARG A 120 2.47 0.18 9.28
CA ARG A 120 3.68 -0.61 9.53
C ARG A 120 3.47 -1.68 10.60
N GLN A 121 2.81 -1.32 11.71
CA GLN A 121 2.44 -2.28 12.74
C GLN A 121 1.49 -3.38 12.24
N LEU A 122 0.53 -3.02 11.38
CA LEU A 122 -0.33 -4.02 10.75
C LEU A 122 0.45 -4.96 9.84
N LEU A 123 1.41 -4.46 9.06
CA LEU A 123 2.24 -5.31 8.20
C LEU A 123 3.03 -6.36 8.99
N ASP A 124 3.53 -5.98 10.17
CA ASP A 124 4.27 -6.89 11.07
C ASP A 124 3.33 -7.90 11.74
N PHE A 125 2.12 -7.49 12.13
CA PHE A 125 1.20 -8.29 12.92
C PHE A 125 0.28 -9.22 12.10
N LEU A 126 -0.13 -8.83 10.90
CA LEU A 126 -1.00 -9.62 10.03
C LEU A 126 -0.54 -11.07 9.74
N PRO A 127 0.77 -11.38 9.56
CA PRO A 127 1.19 -12.77 9.32
C PRO A 127 0.95 -13.66 10.54
N GLU A 128 1.00 -13.10 11.76
CA GLU A 128 0.72 -13.83 13.00
C GLU A 128 -0.75 -14.25 13.10
N LEU A 129 -1.64 -13.51 12.44
CA LEU A 129 -3.05 -13.86 12.28
C LEU A 129 -3.33 -14.81 11.10
N GLY A 130 -2.29 -15.23 10.39
CA GLY A 130 -2.40 -16.07 9.19
C GLY A 130 -2.68 -15.30 7.89
N ASP A 131 -2.72 -13.96 7.93
CA ASP A 131 -2.82 -13.15 6.72
C ASP A 131 -1.46 -13.06 6.03
N THR A 132 -1.35 -13.90 5.00
CA THR A 132 -0.15 -14.07 4.17
C THR A 132 -0.36 -13.52 2.75
N GLU A 133 -1.31 -12.60 2.54
CA GLU A 133 -1.61 -12.06 1.22
C GLU A 133 -0.44 -11.20 0.68
N LYS A 134 0.46 -11.85 -0.05
CA LYS A 134 1.72 -11.25 -0.54
C LYS A 134 1.50 -10.07 -1.48
N LEU A 135 0.44 -10.09 -2.29
CA LEU A 135 0.16 -9.01 -3.24
C LEU A 135 -0.26 -7.73 -2.51
N ALA A 136 -1.16 -7.83 -1.53
CA ALA A 136 -1.55 -6.68 -0.70
C ALA A 136 -0.34 -6.07 0.05
N ARG A 137 0.55 -6.92 0.58
CA ARG A 137 1.80 -6.48 1.23
C ARG A 137 2.72 -5.74 0.28
N LEU A 138 2.97 -6.32 -0.91
CA LEU A 138 3.77 -5.70 -1.95
C LEU A 138 3.22 -4.31 -2.33
N ILE A 139 1.92 -4.22 -2.61
CA ILE A 139 1.25 -2.97 -2.98
C ILE A 139 1.40 -1.94 -1.86
N THR A 140 1.14 -2.35 -0.62
CA THR A 140 1.24 -1.47 0.55
C THR A 140 2.66 -0.93 0.74
N LEU A 141 3.68 -1.78 0.64
CA LEU A 141 5.08 -1.37 0.77
C LEU A 141 5.51 -0.43 -0.35
N LEU A 142 5.07 -0.69 -1.60
CA LEU A 142 5.35 0.20 -2.72
C LEU A 142 4.70 1.58 -2.52
N LEU A 143 3.47 1.63 -2.00
CA LEU A 143 2.82 2.89 -1.62
C LEU A 143 3.53 3.61 -0.47
N LEU A 144 3.99 2.88 0.55
CA LEU A 144 4.79 3.44 1.64
C LEU A 144 6.11 4.03 1.14
N SER A 145 6.72 3.44 0.11
CA SER A 145 7.98 3.97 -0.46
C SER A 145 7.82 5.35 -1.11
N LEU A 146 6.60 5.74 -1.50
CA LEU A 146 6.28 7.10 -1.95
C LEU A 146 6.23 8.11 -0.80
N ASN A 147 6.03 7.63 0.43
CA ASN A 147 5.95 8.46 1.62
C ASN A 147 7.35 8.82 2.14
N PHE A 148 8.02 9.70 1.40
CA PHE A 148 9.27 10.32 1.87
C PHE A 148 8.97 11.27 3.02
N ARG A 149 9.37 10.88 4.22
CA ARG A 149 9.49 11.80 5.35
C ARG A 149 10.92 12.22 5.54
N ALA A 150 11.09 13.48 5.95
CA ALA A 150 12.32 13.96 6.54
C ALA A 150 12.49 13.41 7.98
N ASN A 151 12.37 12.09 8.17
CA ASN A 151 12.95 11.46 9.35
C ASN A 151 14.39 11.06 9.01
N LYS A 152 15.26 10.93 10.01
CA LYS A 152 16.70 10.68 9.81
C LYS A 152 17.03 9.36 9.08
N ILE A 153 16.06 8.47 8.91
CA ILE A 153 16.22 7.12 8.34
C ILE A 153 15.24 6.85 7.19
N GLY A 154 14.59 7.89 6.65
CA GLY A 154 13.38 7.75 5.84
C GLY A 154 13.72 7.25 4.44
N ASN A 155 14.90 7.64 3.97
CA ASN A 155 15.50 7.17 2.73
C ASN A 155 15.83 5.68 2.84
N GLU A 156 16.45 5.24 3.92
CA GLU A 156 16.77 3.84 4.20
C GLU A 156 15.50 3.00 4.33
N GLN A 157 14.47 3.55 5.00
CA GLN A 157 13.18 2.89 5.16
C GLN A 157 12.45 2.72 3.82
N SER A 158 12.40 3.76 3.00
CA SER A 158 11.85 3.68 1.63
C SER A 158 12.62 2.67 0.78
N SER A 159 13.96 2.63 0.88
CA SER A 159 14.79 1.64 0.19
C SER A 159 14.50 0.20 0.63
N ASN A 160 14.22 -0.02 1.91
CA ASN A 160 13.80 -1.31 2.44
C ASN A 160 12.39 -1.68 1.95
N ASP A 161 11.45 -0.73 1.95
CA ASP A 161 10.08 -0.93 1.44
C ASP A 161 10.10 -1.35 -0.04
N VAL A 162 10.92 -0.70 -0.88
CA VAL A 162 11.14 -1.10 -2.29
C VAL A 162 11.81 -2.48 -2.37
N GLY A 163 12.85 -2.74 -1.57
CA GLY A 163 13.52 -4.05 -1.53
C GLY A 163 12.59 -5.21 -1.20
N ASN A 164 11.73 -5.03 -0.20
CA ASN A 164 10.72 -6.02 0.19
C ASN A 164 9.65 -6.19 -0.90
N SER A 165 9.22 -5.10 -1.54
CA SER A 165 8.29 -5.15 -2.67
C SER A 165 8.85 -5.99 -3.82
N ILE A 166 10.15 -5.83 -4.13
CA ILE A 166 10.85 -6.65 -5.12
C ILE A 166 10.86 -8.12 -4.70
N SER A 167 11.20 -8.42 -3.44
CA SER A 167 11.18 -9.81 -2.92
C SER A 167 9.81 -10.46 -3.08
N TYR A 168 8.74 -9.76 -2.69
CA TYR A 168 7.37 -10.25 -2.88
C TYR A 168 7.03 -10.44 -4.37
N ALA A 169 7.47 -9.53 -5.25
CA ALA A 169 7.26 -9.65 -6.69
C ALA A 169 7.92 -10.90 -7.28
N TYR A 170 9.15 -11.20 -6.86
CA TYR A 170 9.82 -12.45 -7.24
C TYR A 170 9.06 -13.67 -6.72
N SER A 171 8.61 -13.65 -5.46
CA SER A 171 7.87 -14.77 -4.87
C SER A 171 6.50 -15.01 -5.51
N LEU A 172 5.91 -13.98 -6.12
CA LEU A 172 4.65 -14.03 -6.88
C LEU A 172 4.86 -14.30 -8.37
N LEU A 173 6.11 -14.42 -8.82
CA LEU A 173 6.48 -14.65 -10.23
C LEU A 173 5.96 -13.59 -11.21
N ILE A 174 5.64 -12.37 -10.75
CA ILE A 174 5.08 -11.32 -11.63
C ILE A 174 6.06 -10.85 -12.72
N HIS A 175 7.34 -11.11 -12.53
CA HIS A 175 8.42 -10.82 -13.48
C HIS A 175 8.53 -11.90 -14.60
N HIS A 176 7.80 -13.02 -14.49
CA HIS A 176 7.99 -14.18 -15.34
C HIS A 176 6.91 -14.30 -16.42
N LYS A 177 7.30 -14.40 -17.71
CA LYS A 177 6.35 -14.50 -18.84
C LYS A 177 5.38 -15.66 -18.71
N PHE A 178 5.90 -16.85 -18.36
CA PHE A 178 5.11 -18.07 -18.22
C PHE A 178 3.93 -17.90 -17.25
N PHE A 179 4.14 -17.23 -16.12
CA PHE A 179 3.09 -16.95 -15.14
C PHE A 179 1.93 -16.17 -15.77
N HIS A 180 2.26 -15.14 -16.55
CA HIS A 180 1.26 -14.34 -17.27
C HIS A 180 0.52 -15.14 -18.33
N GLU A 181 1.20 -16.01 -19.08
CA GLU A 181 0.57 -16.89 -20.05
C GLU A 181 -0.46 -17.82 -19.39
N GLN A 182 -0.17 -18.34 -18.19
CA GLN A 182 -1.13 -19.17 -17.44
C GLN A 182 -2.33 -18.36 -16.93
N ILE A 183 -2.10 -17.15 -16.40
CA ILE A 183 -3.19 -16.27 -15.95
C ILE A 183 -4.13 -15.89 -17.09
N MET A 184 -3.58 -15.63 -18.28
CA MET A 184 -4.39 -15.31 -19.46
C MET A 184 -5.25 -16.49 -19.90
N LYS A 185 -4.75 -17.73 -19.80
CA LYS A 185 -5.53 -18.95 -20.12
C LYS A 185 -6.75 -19.15 -19.22
N VAL A 186 -6.68 -18.72 -17.95
CA VAL A 186 -7.83 -18.77 -17.02
C VAL A 186 -8.76 -17.55 -17.13
N GLY A 187 -8.61 -16.73 -18.19
CA GLY A 187 -9.49 -15.60 -18.47
C GLY A 187 -9.14 -14.29 -17.74
N ALA A 188 -8.04 -14.26 -16.97
CA ALA A 188 -7.67 -13.09 -16.17
C ALA A 188 -6.74 -12.10 -16.91
N LEU A 189 -7.06 -11.80 -18.18
CA LEU A 189 -6.25 -10.95 -19.06
C LEU A 189 -5.94 -9.56 -18.45
N LYS A 190 -6.96 -8.87 -17.93
CA LYS A 190 -6.80 -7.53 -17.33
C LYS A 190 -5.85 -7.55 -16.13
N LYS A 191 -5.95 -8.59 -15.29
CA LYS A 191 -5.06 -8.76 -14.13
C LYS A 191 -3.62 -9.01 -14.56
N SER A 192 -3.40 -9.81 -15.60
CA SER A 192 -2.06 -10.04 -16.16
C SER A 192 -1.44 -8.74 -16.70
N ILE A 193 -2.22 -7.91 -17.42
CA ILE A 193 -1.75 -6.59 -17.89
C ILE A 193 -1.35 -5.71 -16.70
N TYR A 194 -2.22 -5.59 -15.69
CA TYR A 194 -1.93 -4.85 -14.47
C TYR A 194 -0.64 -5.33 -13.78
N LEU A 195 -0.47 -6.64 -13.58
CA LEU A 195 0.71 -7.19 -12.91
C LEU A 195 2.01 -6.96 -13.70
N ARG A 196 1.93 -6.95 -15.05
CA ARG A 196 3.06 -6.54 -15.90
C ARG A 196 3.41 -5.06 -15.70
N HIS A 197 2.41 -4.18 -15.68
CA HIS A 197 2.65 -2.75 -15.42
C HIS A 197 3.20 -2.52 -14.01
N LEU A 198 2.68 -3.23 -13.00
CA LEU A 198 3.18 -3.18 -11.64
C LEU A 198 4.67 -3.56 -11.56
N TRP A 199 5.11 -4.59 -12.30
CA TRP A 199 6.53 -4.95 -12.37
C TRP A 199 7.39 -3.82 -12.97
N TRP A 200 6.90 -3.15 -14.02
CA TRP A 200 7.55 -1.97 -14.57
C TRP A 200 7.63 -0.81 -13.57
N VAL A 201 6.57 -0.55 -12.81
CA VAL A 201 6.57 0.46 -11.74
C VAL A 201 7.62 0.12 -10.67
N ILE A 202 7.66 -1.14 -10.21
CA ILE A 202 8.67 -1.59 -9.22
C ILE A 202 10.09 -1.38 -9.75
N PHE A 203 10.33 -1.67 -11.02
CA PHE A 203 11.63 -1.43 -11.65
C PHE A 203 12.00 0.05 -11.70
N ILE A 204 11.06 0.93 -12.07
CA ILE A 204 11.27 2.37 -12.07
C ILE A 204 11.63 2.86 -10.66
N PHE A 205 10.92 2.38 -9.64
CA PHE A 205 11.18 2.72 -8.25
C PHE A 205 12.53 2.20 -7.76
N ASP A 206 12.94 1.00 -8.18
CA ASP A 206 14.28 0.48 -7.90
C ASP A 206 15.37 1.41 -8.47
N ARG A 207 15.15 2.02 -9.65
CA ARG A 207 16.10 2.99 -10.24
C ARG A 207 16.08 4.35 -9.56
N PHE A 208 14.91 4.91 -9.26
CA PHE A 208 14.85 6.17 -8.52
C PHE A 208 15.47 6.03 -7.14
N ASN A 209 15.16 4.95 -6.44
CA ASN A 209 15.73 4.66 -5.13
C ASN A 209 17.25 4.44 -5.19
N ALA A 210 17.77 3.81 -6.26
CA ALA A 210 19.21 3.73 -6.53
C ALA A 210 19.88 5.10 -6.59
N MET A 211 19.30 6.01 -7.37
CA MET A 211 19.85 7.33 -7.61
C MET A 211 19.77 8.24 -6.38
N LEU A 212 18.67 8.15 -5.63
CA LEU A 212 18.43 9.03 -4.48
C LEU A 212 19.12 8.54 -3.21
N ASN A 213 19.14 7.22 -2.98
CA ASN A 213 19.53 6.64 -1.69
C ASN A 213 20.78 5.74 -1.76
N GLY A 214 21.38 5.55 -2.94
CA GLY A 214 22.62 4.77 -3.07
C GLY A 214 22.48 3.29 -2.70
N LYS A 215 21.32 2.68 -3.00
CA LYS A 215 21.03 1.26 -2.69
C LYS A 215 22.07 0.32 -3.30
N ALA A 216 22.41 -0.79 -2.62
CA ALA A 216 23.42 -1.74 -3.08
C ALA A 216 22.90 -2.88 -3.98
N MET A 217 21.59 -3.16 -3.95
CA MET A 217 20.97 -4.27 -4.69
C MET A 217 19.94 -3.76 -5.69
N PHE A 218 19.97 -4.30 -6.90
CA PHE A 218 19.09 -3.88 -8.00
C PHE A 218 18.49 -5.06 -8.73
N ILE A 219 17.32 -4.84 -9.33
CA ILE A 219 16.78 -5.76 -10.33
C ILE A 219 17.77 -5.80 -11.50
N LYS A 220 18.23 -6.99 -11.89
CA LYS A 220 19.06 -7.11 -13.10
C LYS A 220 18.19 -6.92 -14.33
N ARG A 221 18.69 -6.15 -15.32
CA ARG A 221 17.96 -5.94 -16.58
C ARG A 221 17.65 -7.25 -17.32
N LEU A 222 18.49 -8.27 -17.14
CA LEU A 222 18.30 -9.58 -17.75
C LEU A 222 17.17 -10.39 -17.09
N ASP A 223 16.76 -10.04 -15.87
CA ASP A 223 15.65 -10.70 -15.18
C ASP A 223 14.28 -10.18 -15.66
N PHE A 224 14.27 -9.20 -16.58
CA PHE A 224 13.08 -8.69 -17.23
C PHE A 224 12.61 -9.64 -18.34
N ASN A 225 11.86 -10.65 -17.95
CA ASN A 225 11.24 -11.60 -18.87
C ASN A 225 9.84 -11.18 -19.35
N ILE A 226 9.40 -9.94 -19.06
CA ILE A 226 8.14 -9.41 -19.58
C ILE A 226 8.37 -8.39 -20.69
N GLN A 227 7.42 -8.35 -21.62
CA GLN A 227 7.42 -7.34 -22.68
C GLN A 227 7.31 -5.93 -22.07
N ARG A 228 7.97 -4.97 -22.73
CA ARG A 228 7.79 -3.54 -22.44
C ARG A 228 6.31 -3.16 -22.57
N PRO A 229 5.80 -2.20 -21.79
CA PRO A 229 4.49 -1.63 -22.07
C PRO A 229 4.55 -1.12 -23.51
N LEU A 230 3.64 -1.60 -24.37
CA LEU A 230 3.55 -1.10 -25.73
C LEU A 230 2.77 0.21 -25.65
N ASP A 231 3.36 1.28 -26.17
CA ASP A 231 2.66 2.54 -26.34
C ASP A 231 1.62 2.37 -27.45
N LEU A 232 0.35 2.24 -27.04
CA LEU A 232 -0.87 2.27 -27.86
C LEU A 232 -1.05 1.12 -28.88
N PRO A 233 -2.31 0.77 -29.21
CA PRO A 233 -2.61 -0.20 -30.26
C PRO A 233 -2.15 0.37 -31.62
N THR A 234 -1.37 -0.41 -32.37
CA THR A 234 -1.26 -0.28 -33.83
C THR A 234 -2.58 -0.65 -34.48
#